data_AF-A0A447RTE2-F1
#
_entry.id   AF-A0A447RTE2-F1
#
_cell.length_a   1.000
_cell.length_b   1.000
_cell.length_c   1.000
_cell.angle_alpha   90.00
_cell.angle_beta   90.00
_cell.angle_gamma   90.00
#
_symmetry.space_group_name_H-M   'P 1'
#
loop_
_entity.id
_entity.type
_entity.pdbx_description
1 polymer ?
#
loop_
_entity_poly.entity_id
_entity_poly.type
_entity_poly.pdbx_seq_one_letter_code
_entity_poly.pdbx_strand_id
1 'polypeptide(L)' 'MMMAGNLHLSSLGFIFGSWELVLGPFGFFLTLFAVWAAINAFNMVDGIDGLLGGLSSVSFAATGIILWF' A
#
# COMPACT_ATOMS: atom_id res chain seq x y z
N MET A 1 -2.32 -16.10 3.30
CA MET A 1 -2.53 -15.01 4.30
C MET A 1 -3.66 -14.07 3.89
N MET A 2 -3.65 -13.44 2.72
CA MET A 2 -4.73 -12.52 2.29
C MET A 2 -6.11 -13.17 2.21
N MET A 3 -6.24 -14.32 1.53
CA MET A 3 -7.52 -15.05 1.41
C MET A 3 -8.02 -15.59 2.76
N ALA A 4 -7.12 -16.13 3.59
CA ALA A 4 -7.47 -16.70 4.89
C ALA A 4 -7.80 -15.63 5.94
N GLY A 5 -7.18 -14.44 5.86
CA GLY A 5 -7.44 -13.31 6.74
C GLY A 5 -8.46 -12.31 6.20
N ASN A 6 -9.01 -12.55 5.01
CA ASN A 6 -9.89 -11.63 4.28
C ASN A 6 -9.29 -10.21 4.13
N LEU A 7 -7.97 -10.12 3.96
CA LEU A 7 -7.22 -8.86 3.89
C LEU A 7 -7.05 -8.42 2.43
N HIS A 8 -7.84 -7.44 2.02
CA HIS A 8 -7.76 -6.77 0.71
C HIS A 8 -8.31 -5.34 0.80
N LEU A 9 -7.93 -4.49 -0.14
CA LEU A 9 -8.48 -3.15 -0.31
C LEU A 9 -9.96 -3.25 -0.70
N SER A 10 -10.85 -2.76 0.16
CA SER A 10 -12.30 -2.73 -0.07
C SER A 10 -12.76 -1.41 -0.71
N SER A 11 -12.10 -0.30 -0.36
CA SER A 11 -12.42 1.06 -0.79
C SER A 11 -11.14 1.87 -0.92
N LEU A 12 -11.08 2.77 -1.90
CA LEU A 12 -10.04 3.81 -1.95
C LEU A 12 -10.47 5.11 -1.24
N GLY A 13 -11.69 5.14 -0.69
CA GLY A 13 -12.25 6.32 -0.06
C GLY A 13 -12.68 7.38 -1.07
N PHE A 14 -12.69 8.64 -0.63
CA PHE A 14 -13.25 9.80 -1.34
C PHE A 14 -12.21 10.54 -2.19
N ILE A 15 -11.39 9.80 -2.96
CA ILE A 15 -10.29 10.41 -3.74
C ILE A 15 -10.77 11.32 -4.87
N PHE A 16 -11.98 11.10 -5.40
CA PHE A 16 -12.55 11.83 -6.54
C PHE A 16 -13.74 12.73 -6.17
N GLY A 17 -13.80 13.21 -4.93
CA GLY A 17 -14.86 14.12 -4.46
C GLY A 17 -15.79 13.46 -3.45
N SER A 18 -17.09 13.79 -3.48
CA SER A 18 -18.05 13.37 -2.45
C SER A 18 -18.55 11.92 -2.57
N TRP A 19 -18.09 11.17 -3.56
CA TRP A 19 -18.46 9.76 -3.73
C TRP A 19 -17.34 8.83 -3.27
N GLU A 20 -17.73 7.75 -2.60
CA GLU A 20 -16.79 6.73 -2.13
C GLU A 20 -16.47 5.74 -3.25
N LEU A 21 -15.19 5.53 -3.54
CA LEU A 21 -14.76 4.56 -4.53
C LEU A 21 -14.62 3.16 -3.91
N VAL A 22 -15.73 2.42 -3.89
CA VAL A 22 -15.76 1.01 -3.46
C VAL A 22 -15.27 0.09 -4.59
N LEU A 23 -14.30 -0.78 -4.28
CA LEU A 23 -13.62 -1.63 -5.25
C LEU A 23 -14.33 -2.96 -5.53
N GLY A 24 -15.16 -3.41 -4.58
CA GLY A 24 -15.87 -4.69 -4.68
C GLY A 24 -14.92 -5.87 -5.00
N PRO A 25 -15.28 -6.80 -5.90
CA PRO A 25 -14.46 -7.98 -6.19
C PRO A 25 -13.12 -7.64 -6.87
N PHE A 26 -12.99 -6.47 -7.50
CA PHE A 26 -11.73 -6.00 -8.08
C PHE A 26 -10.69 -5.62 -7.01
N GLY A 27 -11.12 -5.39 -5.77
CA GLY A 27 -10.25 -5.03 -4.65
C GLY A 27 -9.13 -6.06 -4.42
N PHE A 28 -9.41 -7.35 -4.61
CA PHE A 28 -8.41 -8.40 -4.48
C PHE A 28 -7.28 -8.27 -5.52
N PHE A 29 -7.64 -8.10 -6.80
CA PHE A 29 -6.67 -7.92 -7.88
C PHE A 29 -5.86 -6.64 -7.70
N LEU A 30 -6.52 -5.53 -7.34
CA LEU A 30 -5.84 -4.28 -7.08
C LEU A 30 -4.84 -4.42 -5.93
N THR A 31 -5.21 -5.11 -4.85
CA THR A 31 -4.31 -5.35 -3.71
C THR A 31 -3.10 -6.19 -4.13
N LEU A 32 -3.31 -7.21 -4.98
CA LEU A 32 -2.21 -8.03 -5.50
C LEU A 32 -1.20 -7.17 -6.28
N PHE A 33 -1.69 -6.33 -7.21
CA PHE A 33 -0.81 -5.44 -7.98
C PHE A 33 -0.15 -4.38 -7.12
N ALA A 34 -0.86 -3.81 -6.14
CA ALA A 34 -0.29 -2.81 -5.23
C ALA A 34 0.87 -3.38 -4.41
N VAL A 35 0.68 -4.56 -3.81
CA VAL A 35 1.74 -5.23 -3.04
C VAL A 35 2.90 -5.62 -3.96
N TRP A 36 2.62 -6.19 -5.13
CA TRP A 36 3.66 -6.58 -6.07
C TRP A 36 4.47 -5.39 -6.58
N ALA A 37 3.80 -4.30 -6.97
CA ALA A 37 4.45 -3.07 -7.40
C ALA A 37 5.29 -2.45 -6.28
N ALA A 38 4.77 -2.39 -5.05
CA ALA A 38 5.51 -1.88 -3.90
C ALA A 38 6.80 -2.67 -3.65
N ILE A 39 6.72 -4.01 -3.64
CA ILE A 39 7.89 -4.87 -3.46
C ILE A 39 8.93 -4.57 -4.55
N ASN A 40 8.55 -4.64 -5.83
CA ASN A 40 9.51 -4.38 -6.91
C ASN A 40 10.09 -2.96 -6.85
N ALA A 41 9.28 -1.95 -6.50
CA ALA A 41 9.76 -0.57 -6.41
C ALA A 41 10.85 -0.43 -5.33
N PHE A 42 10.64 -1.00 -4.14
CA PHE A 42 11.67 -1.02 -3.10
C PHE A 42 12.90 -1.81 -3.55
N ASN A 43 12.71 -2.97 -4.18
CA ASN A 43 13.81 -3.78 -4.71
C ASN A 43 14.59 -3.10 -5.86
N MET A 44 13.99 -2.19 -6.63
CA MET A 44 14.66 -1.45 -7.72
C MET A 44 15.38 -0.21 -7.22
N VAL A 45 14.87 0.41 -6.16
CA VAL A 45 15.50 1.60 -5.54
C VAL A 45 16.68 1.20 -4.65
N ASP A 46 16.65 0.00 -4.07
CA ASP A 46 17.79 -0.52 -3.32
C ASP A 46 19.00 -0.78 -4.24
N GLY A 47 20.19 -0.38 -3.81
CA GLY A 47 21.37 -0.41 -4.69
C GLY A 47 22.59 0.34 -4.15
N ILE A 48 22.40 1.16 -3.10
CA ILE A 48 23.47 1.76 -2.31
C ILE A 48 23.21 1.51 -0.82
N ASP A 49 24.28 1.50 -0.03
CA ASP A 49 24.20 1.14 1.40
C ASP A 49 23.22 2.03 2.16
N GLY A 50 22.19 1.39 2.75
CA GLY A 50 21.23 2.04 3.63
C GLY A 50 20.06 2.76 2.94
N LEU A 51 19.98 2.78 1.60
CA LEU A 51 18.92 3.49 0.89
C LEU A 51 17.53 2.89 1.14
N LEU A 52 17.39 1.56 1.02
CA LEU A 52 16.11 0.90 1.30
C LEU A 52 15.69 1.06 2.76
N GLY A 53 16.63 0.94 3.71
CA GLY A 53 16.34 1.11 5.14
C GLY A 53 15.89 2.53 5.50
N GLY A 54 16.50 3.54 4.87
CA GLY A 54 16.09 4.94 5.04
C GLY A 54 14.70 5.20 4.47
N LEU A 55 14.45 4.78 3.23
CA LEU A 55 13.16 4.98 2.57
C LEU A 55 12.03 4.22 3.25
N SER A 56 12.25 2.97 3.66
CA SER A 56 11.24 2.18 4.38
C SER A 56 10.90 2.83 5.72
N SER A 57 11.89 3.35 6.44
CA SER A 57 11.68 4.05 7.71
C SER A 57 10.83 5.31 7.52
N VAL A 58 11.12 6.11 6.49
CA VAL A 58 10.32 7.31 6.17
C VAL A 58 8.88 6.93 5.77
N SER A 59 8.70 5.92 4.92
CA SER A 59 7.37 5.45 4.51
C SER A 59 6.55 4.94 5.69
N PHE A 60 7.13 4.06 6.53
CA PHE A 60 6.43 3.53 7.70
C PHE A 60 6.14 4.61 8.74
N ALA A 61 7.04 5.57 8.94
CA ALA A 61 6.79 6.71 9.83
C ALA A 61 5.62 7.57 9.32
N ALA A 62 5.58 7.88 8.01
CA ALA A 62 4.47 8.62 7.42
C ALA A 62 3.14 7.86 7.54
N THR A 63 3.12 6.55 7.27
CA THR A 63 1.93 5.71 7.49
C THR A 63 1.52 5.69 8.96
N GLY A 64 2.47 5.55 9.88
CA GLY A 64 2.20 5.57 11.32
C GLY A 64 1.59 6.90 11.79
N ILE A 65 2.09 8.03 11.29
CA ILE A 65 1.52 9.34 11.57
C ILE A 65 0.10 9.44 11.01
N ILE A 66 -0.14 9.00 9.77
CA ILE A 66 -1.47 9.02 9.15
C ILE A 66 -2.47 8.17 9.92
N LEU A 67 -2.06 7.01 10.42
CA LEU A 67 -2.94 6.10 11.17
C LEU A 67 -3.14 6.51 12.64
N TRP A 68 -2.28 7.37 13.17
CA TRP A 68 -2.40 7.90 14.52
C TRP A 68 -3.50 8.97 14.63
N PHE A 69 -3.67 9.77 13.58
CA PHE A 69 -4.70 10.81 13.47
C PHE A 69 -6.00 10.25 12.89
#